data_AF-A0AAN7IYL9-F1
#
_entry.id   AF-A0AAN7IYL9-F1
#
_cell.length_a   1.000
_cell.length_b   1.000
_cell.length_c   1.000
_cell.angle_alpha   90.00
_cell.angle_beta   90.00
_cell.angle_gamma   90.00
#
_symmetry.space_group_name_H-M   'P 1'
#
loop_
_entity.id
_entity.type
_entity.pdbx_description
1 polymer ?
#
loop_
_entity_poly.entity_id
_entity_poly.type
_entity_poly.pdbx_seq_one_letter_code
_entity_poly.pdbx_strand_id
1 'polypeptide(L)'
;MLPKGTKLCIDDALYSSKSSRNLLNFKDIRYNGYHIETYNKGNEEFLHITSIVLGQKLILEKLPIFSSGLYYTIMRIVETNVAIHQKCSDPKVFILWHDRLGHLGSIMMR
;
A
#
# COMPACT_ATOMS: atom_id res chain seq x y z
N MET A 1 9.79 -2.28 2.31
CA MET A 1 9.82 -1.97 3.77
C MET A 1 9.22 -0.59 4.01
N LEU A 2 8.35 -0.46 5.02
CA LEU A 2 7.75 0.81 5.44
C LEU A 2 8.72 1.65 6.32
N PRO A 3 8.45 2.94 6.56
CA PRO A 3 9.41 3.86 7.19
C PRO A 3 9.97 3.41 8.54
N LYS A 4 9.18 2.74 9.39
CA LYS A 4 9.64 2.26 10.70
C LYS A 4 10.20 0.84 10.66
N GLY A 5 10.50 0.32 9.47
CA GLY A 5 11.09 -1.01 9.29
C GLY A 5 10.06 -2.13 9.18
N THR A 6 8.76 -1.82 9.14
CA THR A 6 7.72 -2.83 8.97
C THR A 6 7.84 -3.47 7.59
N LYS A 7 7.95 -4.79 7.54
CA LYS A 7 8.08 -5.55 6.29
C LYS A 7 6.70 -6.01 5.83
N LEU A 8 6.41 -5.79 4.56
CA LEU A 8 5.18 -6.28 3.92
C LEU A 8 5.60 -7.21 2.79
N CYS A 9 5.10 -8.43 2.83
CA CYS A 9 5.12 -9.38 1.73
C CYS A 9 3.84 -9.18 0.91
N ILE A 10 3.99 -8.92 -0.39
CA ILE A 10 2.88 -8.69 -1.32
C ILE A 10 3.14 -9.57 -2.53
N ASP A 11 2.41 -10.69 -2.64
CA ASP A 11 2.64 -11.71 -3.67
C ASP A 11 2.25 -11.21 -5.08
N ASP A 12 1.12 -10.51 -5.18
CA ASP A 12 0.57 -9.98 -6.44
C ASP A 12 0.68 -8.44 -6.51
N ALA A 13 1.84 -7.91 -6.15
CA ALA A 13 2.07 -6.45 -6.21
C ALA A 13 2.03 -5.97 -7.65
N LEU A 14 1.09 -5.09 -7.96
CA LEU A 14 0.97 -4.51 -9.29
C LEU A 14 1.47 -3.06 -9.30
N TYR A 15 2.52 -2.81 -10.09
CA TYR A 15 3.15 -1.51 -10.21
C TYR A 15 2.82 -0.88 -11.57
N SER A 16 2.40 0.39 -11.57
CA SER A 16 2.34 1.17 -12.80
C SER A 16 3.71 1.78 -13.08
N SER A 17 4.30 1.47 -14.24
CA SER A 17 5.61 2.00 -14.64
C SER A 17 5.64 3.53 -14.80
N LYS A 18 4.46 4.16 -14.93
CA LYS A 18 4.30 5.61 -15.06
C LYS A 18 3.92 6.30 -13.76
N SER A 19 3.58 5.54 -12.71
CA SER A 19 3.15 6.11 -11.44
C SER A 19 4.30 6.17 -10.45
N SER A 20 4.47 7.32 -9.81
CA SER A 20 5.35 7.46 -8.63
C SER A 20 4.70 6.95 -7.34
N ARG A 21 3.42 6.53 -7.40
CA ARG A 21 2.62 6.09 -6.25
C ARG A 21 1.96 4.75 -6.53
N ASN A 22 1.87 3.91 -5.50
CA ASN A 22 1.17 2.64 -5.56
C ASN A 22 0.06 2.60 -4.52
N LEU A 23 -0.99 1.83 -4.79
CA LEU A 23 -2.03 1.52 -3.82
C LEU A 23 -1.64 0.29 -3.01
N LEU A 24 -1.92 0.32 -1.72
CA LEU A 24 -1.73 -0.81 -0.81
C LEU A 24 -3.09 -1.37 -0.42
N ASN A 25 -3.33 -2.64 -0.74
CA ASN A 25 -4.58 -3.29 -0.37
C ASN A 25 -4.57 -3.67 1.12
N PHE A 26 -5.69 -3.46 1.79
CA PHE A 26 -5.87 -3.90 3.18
C PHE A 26 -5.75 -5.41 3.35
N LYS A 27 -6.10 -6.20 2.32
CA LYS A 27 -5.92 -7.66 2.32
C LYS A 27 -4.45 -8.04 2.52
N ASP A 28 -3.53 -7.32 1.86
CA ASP A 28 -2.10 -7.60 1.97
C ASP A 28 -1.58 -7.27 3.38
N ILE A 29 -2.06 -6.17 3.98
CA ILE A 29 -1.71 -5.82 5.37
C ILE A 29 -2.17 -6.94 6.34
N ARG A 30 -3.39 -7.46 6.16
CA ARG A 30 -3.92 -8.56 6.98
C ARG A 30 -3.16 -9.87 6.76
N TYR A 31 -2.77 -10.17 5.52
CA TYR A 31 -1.98 -11.35 5.18
C TYR A 31 -0.61 -11.36 5.89
N ASN A 32 -0.04 -10.17 6.12
CA ASN A 32 1.18 -10.00 6.92
C ASN A 32 0.97 -10.09 8.45
N GLY A 33 -0.24 -10.44 8.91
CA GLY A 33 -0.57 -10.54 10.34
C GLY A 33 -0.77 -9.19 11.03
N TYR A 34 -0.85 -8.10 10.27
CA TYR A 34 -1.04 -6.76 10.82
C TYR A 34 -2.50 -6.32 10.76
N HIS A 35 -2.87 -5.41 11.63
CA HIS A 35 -4.19 -4.79 11.70
C HIS A 35 -4.09 -3.32 11.31
N ILE A 36 -5.22 -2.75 10.91
CA ILE A 36 -5.36 -1.32 10.64
C ILE A 36 -6.41 -0.73 11.56
N GLU A 37 -6.17 0.46 12.06
CA GLU A 37 -7.13 1.25 12.84
C GLU A 37 -6.93 2.73 12.55
N THR A 38 -8.02 3.50 12.54
CA THR A 38 -7.93 4.95 12.52
C THR A 38 -7.66 5.47 13.94
N TYR A 39 -6.83 6.50 14.04
CA TYR A 39 -6.47 7.11 15.30
C TYR A 39 -6.44 8.62 15.14
N ASN A 40 -7.17 9.31 16.01
CA ASN A 40 -7.25 10.77 16.03
C ASN A 40 -6.42 11.30 17.20
N LYS A 41 -5.53 12.25 16.90
CA LYS A 41 -4.76 13.00 17.90
C LYS A 41 -5.03 14.49 17.71
N GLY A 42 -5.95 15.03 18.49
CA GLY A 42 -6.44 16.40 18.28
C GLY A 42 -7.14 16.50 16.93
N ASN A 43 -6.66 17.40 16.07
CA ASN A 43 -7.20 17.62 14.72
C ASN A 43 -6.49 16.79 13.63
N GLU A 44 -5.50 15.98 14.00
CA GLU A 44 -4.76 15.13 13.06
C GLU A 44 -5.27 13.69 13.12
N GLU A 45 -5.62 13.15 11.96
CA GLU A 45 -6.01 11.75 11.79
C GLU A 45 -4.86 10.93 11.20
N PHE A 46 -4.70 9.71 11.71
CA PHE A 46 -3.73 8.74 11.24
C PHE A 46 -4.39 7.40 11.00
N LEU A 47 -3.90 6.66 10.01
CA LEU A 47 -4.13 5.23 9.91
C LEU A 47 -2.92 4.51 10.54
N HIS A 48 -3.16 3.80 11.63
CA HIS A 48 -2.15 2.97 12.28
C HIS A 48 -2.11 1.59 11.64
N ILE A 49 -0.91 1.08 11.41
CA ILE A 49 -0.67 -0.35 11.23
C ILE A 49 -0.22 -0.90 12.56
N THR A 50 -0.90 -1.93 13.06
CA THR A 50 -0.65 -2.50 14.38
C THR A 50 -0.44 -4.00 14.31
N SER A 51 0.18 -4.55 15.35
CA SER A 51 0.26 -6.00 15.59
C SER A 51 -0.07 -6.28 17.04
N ILE A 52 -0.37 -7.54 17.34
CA ILE A 52 -0.58 -8.01 18.71
C ILE A 52 0.57 -8.94 19.05
N VAL A 53 1.38 -8.56 20.04
CA VAL A 53 2.50 -9.35 20.55
C VAL A 53 2.24 -9.64 22.01
N LEU A 54 2.17 -10.92 22.38
CA LEU A 54 1.87 -11.37 23.75
C LEU A 54 0.59 -10.72 24.34
N GLY A 55 -0.44 -10.56 23.51
CA GLY A 55 -1.71 -9.94 23.90
C GLY A 55 -1.70 -8.41 23.98
N GLN A 56 -0.55 -7.77 23.75
CA GLN A 56 -0.44 -6.31 23.77
C GLN A 56 -0.42 -5.76 22.35
N LYS A 57 -1.19 -4.68 22.15
CA LYS A 57 -1.22 -3.95 20.87
C LYS A 57 0.04 -3.11 20.72
N LEU A 58 0.76 -3.31 19.64
CA LEU A 58 1.93 -2.53 19.25
C LEU A 58 1.63 -1.74 17.97
N ILE A 59 1.97 -0.45 17.97
CA ILE A 59 1.85 0.42 16.79
C ILE A 59 3.14 0.34 15.98
N LEU A 60 3.05 -0.28 14.80
CA LEU A 60 4.18 -0.50 13.90
C LEU A 60 4.42 0.73 13.01
N GLU A 61 3.35 1.26 12.40
CA GLU A 61 3.42 2.41 11.51
C GLU A 61 2.31 3.42 11.81
N LYS A 62 2.57 4.68 11.44
CA LYS A 62 1.58 5.76 11.48
C LYS A 62 1.54 6.44 10.13
N LEU A 63 0.41 6.33 9.45
CA LEU A 63 0.19 6.83 8.11
C LEU A 63 -0.62 8.12 8.23
N PRO A 64 -0.06 9.30 7.94
CA PRO A 64 -0.81 10.55 7.96
C PRO A 64 -1.85 10.59 6.82
N ILE A 65 -2.88 11.41 7.03
CA ILE A 65 -3.93 11.69 6.04
C ILE A 65 -3.56 12.91 5.18
N PHE A 66 -3.88 12.86 3.88
CA PHE A 66 -3.93 14.04 3.01
C PHE A 66 -5.28 14.77 3.16
N SER A 67 -5.34 16.04 2.76
CA SER A 67 -6.61 16.78 2.68
C SER A 67 -7.66 16.13 1.76
N SER A 68 -7.25 15.24 0.86
CA SER A 68 -8.13 14.42 0.02
C SER A 68 -8.77 13.24 0.74
N GLY A 69 -8.46 13.00 2.01
CA GLY A 69 -8.93 11.84 2.77
C GLY A 69 -8.11 10.56 2.56
N LEU A 70 -7.02 10.62 1.78
CA LEU A 70 -6.15 9.47 1.51
C LEU A 70 -5.02 9.39 2.53
N TYR A 71 -4.85 8.22 3.15
CA TYR A 71 -3.65 7.93 3.95
C TYR A 71 -2.47 7.59 3.06
N TYR A 72 -1.26 7.98 3.48
CA TYR A 72 -0.06 7.74 2.69
C TYR A 72 1.16 7.35 3.53
N THR A 73 2.15 6.79 2.85
CA THR A 73 3.48 6.52 3.39
C THR A 73 4.51 6.48 2.28
N ILE A 74 5.77 6.62 2.66
CA ILE A 74 6.90 6.59 1.75
C ILE A 74 7.58 5.22 1.91
N MET A 75 7.59 4.42 0.86
CA MET A 75 8.39 3.20 0.85
C MET A 75 9.85 3.54 0.54
N ARG A 76 10.78 2.99 1.33
CA ARG A 76 12.21 3.05 0.98
C ARG A 76 12.48 1.98 -0.07
N ILE A 77 13.05 2.39 -1.21
CA ILE A 77 13.24 1.64 -2.48
C ILE A 77 14.12 0.37 -2.37
N VAL A 78 14.61 0.01 -1.18
CA VAL A 78 15.80 -0.84 -1.02
C VAL A 78 15.62 -2.31 -1.47
N GLU A 79 14.42 -2.81 -1.78
CA GLU A 79 14.23 -4.22 -2.18
C GLU A 79 13.26 -4.49 -3.36
N THR A 80 12.78 -3.48 -4.10
CA THR A 80 11.74 -3.71 -5.13
C THR A 80 12.24 -3.90 -6.57
N ASN A 81 13.56 -3.83 -6.82
CA ASN A 81 14.04 -3.39 -8.15
C ASN A 81 14.66 -4.42 -9.11
N VAL A 82 14.67 -5.74 -8.87
CA VAL A 82 15.41 -6.63 -9.80
C VAL A 82 14.54 -7.38 -10.81
N ALA A 83 13.24 -7.63 -10.58
CA ALA A 83 12.46 -8.52 -11.46
C ALA A 83 11.35 -7.88 -12.32
N ILE A 84 10.92 -6.63 -12.05
CA ILE A 84 9.59 -6.17 -12.52
C ILE A 84 9.64 -5.33 -13.80
N HIS A 85 10.76 -4.67 -14.10
CA HIS A 85 10.87 -3.80 -15.28
C HIS A 85 10.61 -4.52 -16.62
N GLN A 86 10.66 -5.85 -16.66
CA GLN A 86 10.44 -6.63 -17.87
C GLN A 86 8.98 -7.07 -18.12
N LYS A 87 8.09 -7.05 -17.11
CA LYS A 87 6.70 -7.57 -17.23
C LYS A 87 5.62 -6.50 -17.42
N CYS A 88 5.84 -5.26 -16.99
CA CYS A 88 4.83 -4.20 -17.04
C CYS A 88 4.68 -3.49 -18.41
N SER A 89 5.34 -3.97 -19.45
CA SER A 89 5.16 -3.49 -20.83
C SER A 89 4.05 -4.24 -21.59
N ASP A 90 3.45 -5.29 -20.99
CA ASP A 90 2.36 -6.05 -21.59
C ASP A 90 0.99 -5.37 -21.36
N PRO A 91 0.29 -4.94 -22.42
CA PRO A 91 -1.05 -4.36 -22.33
C PRO A 91 -2.08 -5.24 -21.59
N LYS A 92 -1.92 -6.56 -21.58
CA LYS A 92 -2.80 -7.49 -20.86
C LYS A 92 -2.65 -7.37 -19.34
N VAL A 93 -1.43 -7.15 -18.86
CA VAL A 93 -1.15 -6.92 -17.44
C VAL A 93 -1.75 -5.58 -16.99
N PHE A 94 -1.74 -4.58 -17.87
CA PHE A 94 -2.41 -3.29 -17.63
C PHE A 94 -3.93 -3.43 -17.54
N ILE A 95 -4.58 -4.20 -18.42
CA ILE A 95 -6.03 -4.44 -18.36
C ILE A 95 -6.40 -5.20 -17.08
N LEU A 96 -5.63 -6.25 -16.73
CA LEU A 96 -5.83 -7.01 -15.48
C LEU A 96 -5.71 -6.11 -14.24
N TRP A 97 -4.87 -5.07 -14.30
CA TRP A 97 -4.75 -4.05 -13.26
C TRP A 97 -6.05 -3.27 -13.06
N HIS A 98 -6.65 -2.79 -14.16
CA HIS A 98 -7.89 -2.03 -14.13
C HIS A 98 -9.07 -2.87 -13.64
N ASP A 99 -9.17 -4.13 -14.07
CA ASP A 99 -10.26 -5.03 -13.67
C ASP A 99 -10.21 -5.35 -12.17
N ARG A 100 -9.01 -5.56 -11.60
CA ARG A 100 -8.83 -5.89 -10.17
C ARG A 100 -9.11 -4.71 -9.23
N LEU A 101 -8.99 -3.47 -9.70
CA LEU A 101 -9.35 -2.28 -8.93
C LEU A 101 -10.86 -2.02 -8.90
N GLY A 102 -11.66 -2.80 -9.64
CA GLY A 102 -13.13 -2.75 -9.58
C GLY A 102 -13.72 -1.55 -10.33
N HIS A 103 -13.07 -1.10 -11.41
CA HIS A 103 -13.51 0.08 -12.17
C HIS A 103 -13.63 -0.25 -13.67
N LEU A 104 -14.82 -0.04 -14.25
CA LEU A 104 -15.06 -0.09 -15.69
C LEU A 104 -14.59 1.22 -16.34
N GLY A 105 -13.28 1.46 -16.42
CA GLY A 105 -12.79 2.67 -17.08
C GLY A 105 -11.28 2.83 -17.08
N SER A 106 -10.71 2.93 -18.27
CA SER A 106 -9.27 3.17 -18.54
C SER A 106 -8.84 4.64 -18.39
N ILE A 107 -9.69 5.50 -17.82
CA ILE A 107 -9.58 6.96 -17.93
C ILE A 107 -8.96 7.65 -16.71
N MET A 108 -8.78 6.94 -15.58
CA MET A 108 -8.44 7.59 -14.30
C MET A 108 -6.95 7.97 -14.16
N MET A 109 -6.09 7.54 -15.09
CA MET A 109 -4.68 7.94 -15.12
C MET A 109 -4.27 8.34 -16.55
N ARG A 110 -4.81 9.46 -17.01
CA ARG A 110 -4.24 10.19 -18.14
C ARG A 110 -3.32 11.28 -17.64
#